data_AF-A0A8T1GPK6-F1
#
_entry.id   AF-A0A8T1GPK6-F1
#
_cell.length_a   1.000
_cell.length_b   1.000
_cell.length_c   1.000
_cell.angle_alpha   90.00
_cell.angle_beta   90.00
_cell.angle_gamma   90.00
#
_symmetry.space_group_name_H-M   'P 1'
#
loop_
_entity.id
_entity.type
_entity.pdbx_description
1 polymer ?
#
loop_
_entity_poly.entity_id
_entity_poly.type
_entity_poly.pdbx_seq_one_letter_code
_entity_poly.pdbx_strand_id
1 'polypeptide(L)'
;MEPVLKRIVEAAADPSFEKPMDMLHWLMEAHPKFTDKVSQNLATLQLGISFAAIPTTTLTATNAFYDLAASPALATELREEARQALADNNGIFTSNALQSMKKMDSFLKEVLRLRPASMGK
;
A
#
# COMPACT_ATOMS: atom_id res chain seq x y z
N MET A 1 -7.36 -17.71 -12.68
CA MET A 1 -5.96 -17.33 -12.39
C MET A 1 -4.96 -18.45 -12.70
N GLU A 2 -5.42 -19.69 -12.87
CA GLU A 2 -4.65 -20.86 -13.33
C GLU A 2 -3.62 -20.65 -14.44
N PRO A 3 -3.95 -20.01 -15.59
CA PRO A 3 -2.97 -19.85 -16.66
C PRO A 3 -1.81 -18.90 -16.29
N VAL A 4 -2.05 -17.95 -15.39
CA VAL A 4 -1.02 -17.00 -14.91
C VAL A 4 -0.10 -17.69 -13.91
N LEU A 5 -0.67 -18.44 -12.96
CA LEU A 5 0.12 -19.18 -11.97
C LEU A 5 1.03 -20.22 -12.63
N LYS A 6 0.54 -20.95 -13.64
CA LYS A 6 1.36 -21.91 -14.40
C LYS A 6 2.55 -21.22 -15.07
N ARG A 7 2.32 -20.09 -15.74
CA ARG A 7 3.40 -19.30 -16.37
C ARG A 7 4.46 -18.86 -15.36
N ILE A 8 4.05 -18.39 -14.19
CA ILE A 8 5.00 -17.95 -13.15
C ILE A 8 5.79 -19.13 -12.59
N VAL A 9 5.14 -20.28 -12.37
CA VAL A 9 5.82 -21.49 -11.87
C VAL A 9 6.80 -22.07 -12.90
N GLU A 10 6.40 -22.09 -14.17
CA GLU A 10 7.27 -22.52 -15.28
C GLU A 10 8.45 -21.58 -15.47
N ALA A 11 8.21 -20.26 -15.42
CA ALA A 11 9.27 -19.25 -15.51
C ALA A 11 10.21 -19.31 -14.30
N ALA A 12 9.71 -19.59 -13.10
CA ALA A 12 10.52 -19.74 -11.90
C ALA A 12 11.48 -20.94 -11.91
N ALA A 13 11.37 -21.85 -12.88
CA ALA A 13 12.36 -22.91 -13.09
C ALA A 13 13.63 -22.40 -13.79
N ASP A 14 13.58 -21.24 -14.43
CA ASP A 14 14.73 -20.58 -15.04
C ASP A 14 15.55 -19.83 -13.97
N PRO A 15 16.86 -20.11 -13.82
CA PRO A 15 17.73 -19.38 -12.88
C PRO A 15 17.83 -17.87 -13.15
N SER A 16 17.49 -17.41 -14.36
CA SER A 16 17.48 -16.00 -14.74
C SER A 16 16.16 -15.28 -14.42
N PHE A 17 15.15 -15.99 -13.93
CA PHE A 17 13.85 -15.41 -13.64
C PHE A 17 13.87 -14.52 -12.40
N GLU A 18 13.70 -13.22 -12.61
CA GLU A 18 13.49 -12.26 -11.52
C GLU A 18 12.06 -12.39 -10.99
N LYS A 19 11.96 -12.70 -9.70
CA LYS A 19 10.68 -12.81 -9.01
C LYS A 19 9.96 -11.45 -8.96
N PRO A 20 8.69 -11.37 -9.41
CA PRO A 20 7.90 -10.16 -9.27
C PRO A 20 7.71 -9.76 -7.81
N MET A 21 7.90 -8.47 -7.51
CA MET A 21 7.61 -7.88 -6.20
C MET A 21 6.15 -7.42 -6.12
N ASP A 22 5.22 -8.39 -6.14
CA ASP A 22 3.79 -8.13 -6.10
C ASP A 22 3.03 -8.99 -5.07
N MET A 23 1.77 -8.60 -4.81
CA MET A 23 0.91 -9.29 -3.84
C MET A 23 0.69 -10.77 -4.21
N LEU A 24 0.55 -11.09 -5.49
CA LEU A 24 0.30 -12.46 -5.92
C LEU A 24 1.49 -13.35 -5.56
N HIS A 25 2.71 -12.86 -5.80
CA HIS A 25 3.93 -13.57 -5.43
C HIS A 25 4.06 -13.71 -3.91
N TRP A 26 3.81 -12.65 -3.14
CA TRP A 26 3.81 -12.72 -1.67
C TRP A 26 2.79 -13.72 -1.11
N LEU A 27 1.59 -13.77 -1.70
CA LEU A 27 0.57 -14.74 -1.33
C LEU A 27 1.02 -16.17 -1.67
N MET A 28 1.68 -16.39 -2.81
CA MET A 28 2.23 -17.70 -3.18
C MET A 28 3.34 -18.16 -2.21
N GLU A 29 4.23 -17.26 -1.78
CA GLU A 29 5.32 -17.57 -0.85
C GLU A 29 4.85 -17.78 0.59
N ALA A 30 3.85 -17.02 1.04
CA ALA A 30 3.25 -17.14 2.37
C ALA A 30 2.44 -18.45 2.57
N HIS A 31 2.35 -19.30 1.54
CA HIS A 31 1.38 -20.40 1.43
C HIS A 31 1.89 -21.85 1.64
N PRO A 32 2.83 -22.19 2.56
CA PRO A 32 3.02 -23.60 2.94
C PRO A 32 1.82 -24.19 3.72
N LYS A 33 0.81 -23.38 4.08
CA LYS A 33 -0.36 -23.77 4.90
C LYS A 33 -1.64 -24.12 4.12
N PHE A 34 -1.68 -23.88 2.81
CA PHE A 34 -2.82 -24.28 1.98
C PHE A 34 -2.30 -25.21 0.89
N THR A 35 -2.52 -26.50 1.12
CA THR A 35 -2.14 -27.62 0.24
C THR A 35 -2.73 -27.53 -1.17
N ASP A 36 -3.70 -26.65 -1.35
CA ASP A 36 -4.43 -26.52 -2.59
C ASP A 36 -3.84 -25.41 -3.47
N LYS A 37 -3.14 -25.83 -4.53
CA LYS A 37 -2.78 -25.03 -5.72
C LYS A 37 -4.02 -24.55 -6.50
N VAL A 38 -5.16 -24.39 -5.84
CA VAL A 38 -6.43 -24.02 -6.47
C VAL A 38 -6.41 -22.52 -6.69
N SER A 39 -6.24 -22.15 -7.95
CA SER A 39 -6.12 -20.77 -8.39
C SER A 39 -7.29 -19.86 -7.98
N GLN A 40 -8.44 -20.43 -7.62
CA GLN A 40 -9.62 -19.70 -7.15
C GLN A 40 -9.48 -19.17 -5.72
N ASN A 41 -8.81 -19.90 -4.82
CA ASN A 41 -8.65 -19.45 -3.42
C ASN A 41 -7.73 -18.22 -3.36
N LEU A 42 -6.59 -18.27 -4.06
CA LEU A 42 -5.69 -17.12 -4.19
C LEU A 42 -6.39 -15.92 -4.85
N ALA A 43 -7.22 -16.16 -5.88
CA ALA A 43 -7.99 -15.09 -6.51
C ALA A 43 -9.02 -14.48 -5.55
N THR A 44 -9.69 -15.30 -4.76
CA THR A 44 -10.67 -14.85 -3.75
C THR A 44 -10.00 -14.03 -2.66
N LEU A 45 -8.84 -14.47 -2.16
CA LEU A 45 -8.04 -13.73 -1.18
C LEU A 45 -7.57 -12.38 -1.74
N GLN A 46 -7.00 -12.37 -2.95
CA GLN A 46 -6.59 -11.15 -3.65
C GLN A 46 -7.76 -10.16 -3.77
N LEU A 47 -8.92 -10.63 -4.24
CA LEU A 47 -10.13 -9.82 -4.38
C LEU A 47 -10.60 -9.27 -3.03
N GLY A 48 -10.59 -10.10 -1.98
CA GLY A 48 -10.95 -9.69 -0.62
C GLY A 48 -10.04 -8.58 -0.08
N ILE A 49 -8.72 -8.72 -0.27
CA ILE A 49 -7.74 -7.71 0.13
C ILE A 49 -7.98 -6.40 -0.64
N SER A 50 -8.18 -6.47 -1.96
CA SER A 50 -8.47 -5.29 -2.78
C SER A 50 -9.78 -4.59 -2.33
N PHE A 51 -10.83 -5.37 -2.06
CA PHE A 51 -12.11 -4.83 -1.61
C PHE A 51 -12.04 -4.16 -0.24
N ALA A 52 -11.17 -4.64 0.66
CA ALA A 52 -10.94 -4.02 1.96
C ALA A 52 -10.02 -2.78 1.87
N ALA A 53 -8.96 -2.84 1.05
CA ALA A 53 -7.92 -1.82 0.99
C ALA A 53 -8.29 -0.60 0.14
N ILE A 54 -8.99 -0.80 -0.99
CA ILE A 54 -9.32 0.31 -1.91
C ILE A 54 -10.22 1.34 -1.23
N PRO A 55 -11.39 0.99 -0.66
CA PRO A 55 -12.30 2.00 -0.11
C PRO A 55 -11.68 2.76 1.05
N THR A 56 -10.96 2.07 1.93
CA THR A 56 -10.31 2.68 3.11
C THR A 56 -9.24 3.68 2.71
N THR A 57 -8.40 3.34 1.71
CA THR A 57 -7.35 4.24 1.20
C THR A 57 -7.95 5.41 0.42
N THR A 58 -8.89 5.16 -0.48
CA THR A 58 -9.54 6.20 -1.30
C THR A 58 -10.27 7.22 -0.43
N LEU A 59 -11.03 6.77 0.58
CA LEU A 59 -11.74 7.67 1.47
C LEU A 59 -10.78 8.52 2.31
N THR A 60 -9.74 7.90 2.87
CA THR A 60 -8.72 8.61 3.67
C THR A 60 -8.01 9.67 2.83
N ALA A 61 -7.57 9.33 1.62
CA ALA A 61 -6.91 10.27 0.72
C ALA A 61 -7.83 11.42 0.31
N THR A 62 -9.09 11.12 -0.03
CA THR A 62 -10.09 12.13 -0.39
C THR A 62 -10.30 13.13 0.74
N ASN A 63 -10.50 12.62 1.96
CA ASN A 63 -10.66 13.41 3.17
C ASN A 63 -9.43 14.28 3.47
N ALA A 64 -8.23 13.70 3.36
CA ALA A 64 -6.99 14.43 3.54
C ALA A 64 -6.87 15.58 2.53
N PHE A 65 -7.20 15.37 1.25
CA PHE A 65 -7.16 16.44 0.26
C PHE A 65 -8.16 17.57 0.55
N TYR A 66 -9.36 17.25 1.02
CA TYR A 66 -10.31 18.29 1.45
C TYR A 66 -9.79 19.11 2.63
N ASP A 67 -9.17 18.47 3.62
CA ASP A 67 -8.62 19.18 4.79
C ASP A 67 -7.43 20.08 4.40
N LEU A 68 -6.58 19.62 3.47
CA LEU A 68 -5.49 20.42 2.92
C LEU A 68 -5.98 21.59 2.06
N ALA A 69 -7.06 21.39 1.29
CA ALA A 69 -7.67 22.45 0.51
C ALA A 69 -8.30 23.52 1.42
N ALA A 70 -8.86 23.12 2.57
CA ALA A 70 -9.41 24.03 3.56
C ALA A 70 -8.34 24.76 4.39
N SER A 71 -7.12 24.21 4.50
CA SER A 71 -6.01 24.79 5.29
C SER A 71 -4.72 24.91 4.48
N PRO A 72 -4.54 26.00 3.69
CA PRO A 72 -3.33 26.23 2.90
C PRO A 72 -2.04 26.33 3.72
N ALA A 73 -2.14 26.82 4.96
CA ALA A 73 -1.00 26.92 5.89
C ALA A 73 -0.47 25.51 6.24
N LEU A 74 -1.37 24.59 6.59
CA LEU A 74 -1.03 23.19 6.85
C LEU A 74 -0.43 22.52 5.60
N ALA A 75 -1.03 22.73 4.43
CA ALA A 75 -0.51 22.21 3.18
C ALA A 75 0.91 22.70 2.85
N THR A 76 1.24 23.92 3.26
CA THR A 76 2.59 24.49 3.10
C THR A 76 3.57 23.83 4.07
N GLU A 77 3.20 23.74 5.36
CA GLU A 77 4.03 23.10 6.38
C GLU A 77 4.37 21.63 6.05
N LEU A 78 3.37 20.84 5.64
CA LEU A 78 3.57 19.44 5.27
C LEU A 78 4.43 19.29 4.00
N ARG A 79 4.32 20.23 3.05
CA ARG A 79 5.14 20.23 1.84
C ARG A 79 6.60 20.56 2.15
N GLU A 80 6.86 21.49 3.06
CA GLU A 80 8.22 21.78 3.52
C GLU A 80 8.83 20.59 4.27
N GLU A 81 8.06 19.91 5.13
CA GLU A 81 8.53 18.66 5.77
C GLU A 81 8.89 17.60 4.72
N ALA A 82 8.03 17.39 3.72
CA ALA A 82 8.29 16.42 2.65
C ALA A 82 9.54 16.79 1.82
N ARG A 83 9.75 18.07 1.52
CA ARG A 83 10.95 18.56 0.81
C ARG A 83 12.21 18.31 1.62
N GLN A 84 12.19 18.63 2.91
CA GLN A 84 13.33 18.39 3.80
C GLN A 84 13.64 16.89 3.93
N ALA A 85 12.61 16.08 4.18
CA ALA A 85 12.77 14.63 4.28
C ALA A 85 13.37 14.01 3.02
N LEU A 86 12.98 14.48 1.84
CA LEU A 86 13.58 14.05 0.57
C LEU A 86 15.01 14.56 0.40
N ALA A 87 15.28 15.84 0.73
CA ALA A 87 16.63 16.39 0.66
C ALA A 87 17.63 15.59 1.51
N ASP A 88 17.21 15.16 2.69
CA ASP A 88 18.01 14.34 3.62
C ASP A 88 18.21 12.89 3.14
N ASN A 89 17.43 12.45 2.14
CA ASN A 89 17.44 11.09 1.59
C ASN A 89 17.70 11.07 0.07
N ASN A 90 18.60 11.93 -0.41
CA ASN A 90 19.06 11.98 -1.81
C ASN A 90 17.94 12.26 -2.85
N GLY A 91 16.83 12.86 -2.42
CA GLY A 91 15.67 13.11 -3.27
C GLY A 91 14.83 11.86 -3.58
N ILE A 92 15.10 10.72 -2.93
CA ILE A 92 14.45 9.44 -3.21
C ILE A 92 13.42 9.15 -2.12
N PHE A 93 12.24 8.72 -2.54
CA PHE A 93 11.23 8.17 -1.64
C PHE A 93 11.66 6.80 -1.13
N THR A 94 12.48 6.79 -0.09
CA THR A 94 12.86 5.58 0.66
C THR A 94 11.93 5.39 1.85
N SER A 95 11.91 4.18 2.43
CA SER A 95 11.19 3.93 3.68
C SER A 95 11.64 4.89 4.80
N ASN A 96 12.94 5.20 4.86
CA ASN A 96 13.50 6.12 5.85
C ASN A 96 13.01 7.56 5.61
N ALA A 97 12.96 8.00 4.36
CA ALA A 97 12.42 9.32 3.99
C ALA A 97 10.95 9.45 4.36
N LEU A 98 10.14 8.42 4.14
CA LEU A 98 8.72 8.44 4.52
C LEU A 98 8.55 8.44 6.06
N GLN A 99 9.37 7.67 6.78
CA GLN A 99 9.32 7.61 8.24
C GLN A 99 9.78 8.90 8.93
N SER A 100 10.57 9.76 8.26
CA SER A 100 10.97 11.05 8.82
C SER A 100 9.88 12.14 8.71
N MET A 101 8.83 11.92 7.92
CA MET A 101 7.70 12.86 7.76
C MET A 101 6.68 12.73 8.91
N LYS A 102 7.07 13.15 10.11
CA LYS A 102 6.30 12.97 11.36
C LYS A 102 5.00 13.78 11.38
N LYS A 103 5.00 14.98 10.81
CA LYS A 103 3.80 15.83 10.74
C LYS A 103 2.81 15.26 9.73
N MET A 104 3.28 14.76 8.60
CA MET A 104 2.45 14.06 7.61
C MET A 104 1.77 12.84 8.25
N ASP A 105 2.52 12.00 8.96
CA ASP A 105 1.96 10.84 9.67
C ASP A 105 0.92 11.26 10.73
N SER A 106 1.22 12.29 11.52
CA SER A 106 0.28 12.85 12.51
C SER A 106 -0.99 13.39 11.85
N PHE A 107 -0.87 14.08 10.72
CA PHE A 107 -1.99 14.61 9.95
C PHE A 107 -2.89 13.48 9.43
N LEU A 108 -2.33 12.44 8.80
CA LEU A 108 -3.10 11.29 8.31
C LEU A 108 -3.81 10.55 9.45
N LYS A 109 -3.17 10.42 10.62
CA LYS A 109 -3.79 9.87 11.83
C LYS A 109 -4.98 10.71 12.30
N GLU A 110 -4.87 12.04 12.22
CA GLU A 110 -5.96 12.95 12.59
C GLU A 110 -7.13 12.87 11.60
N VAL A 111 -6.85 12.78 10.29
CA VAL A 111 -7.86 12.52 9.25
C VAL A 111 -8.64 11.24 9.57
N LEU A 112 -7.93 10.17 9.92
CA LEU A 112 -8.53 8.89 10.31
C LEU A 112 -9.29 8.96 11.64
N ARG A 113 -8.82 9.77 12.61
CA ARG A 113 -9.52 9.98 13.88
C ARG A 113 -10.87 10.68 13.68
N LEU A 114 -10.89 11.69 12.82
CA LEU A 114 -12.10 12.47 12.52
C LEU A 114 -13.06 11.72 11.59
N ARG A 115 -12.52 10.95 10.65
CA ARG A 115 -13.28 10.22 9.63
C ARG A 115 -12.81 8.77 9.57
N PRO A 116 -13.19 7.94 10.57
CA PRO A 116 -12.75 6.56 10.65
C PRO A 116 -13.25 5.77 9.43
N ALA A 117 -12.34 4.99 8.82
CA ALA A 117 -12.66 4.16 7.67
C ALA A 117 -13.56 2.95 8.01
N SER A 118 -13.77 2.69 9.30
CA SER A 118 -14.62 1.64 9.83
C SER A 118 -15.83 2.27 10.52
N MET A 119 -17.04 2.00 10.04
CA MET A 119 -18.23 2.07 10.89
C MET A 119 -18.08 0.94 11.92
N GLY A 120 -17.59 1.28 13.12
CA GLY A 120 -17.61 0.35 14.24
C GLY A 120 -19.04 -0.15 14.46
N LYS A 121 -19.18 -1.46 14.63
CA LYS A 121 -20.37 -2.01 15.29
C LYS A 121 -20.34 -1.61 16.76
#